data_AF-A0A1Y4SZV2-F1
#
_entry.id   AF-A0A1Y4SZV2-F1
#
_cell.length_a   1.000
_cell.length_b   1.000
_cell.length_c   1.000
_cell.angle_alpha   90.00
_cell.angle_beta   90.00
_cell.angle_gamma   90.00
#
_symmetry.space_group_name_H-M   'P 1'
#
loop_
_entity.id
_entity.type
_entity.pdbx_description
1 polymer ?
#
loop_
_entity_poly.entity_id
_entity_poly.type
_entity_poly.pdbx_seq_one_letter_code
_entity_poly.pdbx_strand_id
1 'polypeptide(L)'
;MANYIIWGLFIAALIFLGYFFMKRINEGKAQRQKALLEYEEKKEKYSYLRPGVLDVCPREDVTAAALFHCMRKENDDFEHYFEQMNESEKTVYGIYMITTSLEGRNASLHSFFLSPASQPFVPMIVDIFEKIGAHELADLMKAARRFAEIIENDEDDDEDDPEMGDYSRYNFTDFTNEFITLVSTTNVNEKLTQYVLDHKEDFYDYEIPEEDLKEGVENNEERISDEI
;
A
#
# COMPACT_ATOMS: atom_id res chain seq x y z
N MET A 1 -20.03 18.03 -57.40
CA MET A 1 -18.83 18.66 -56.80
C MET A 1 -18.93 18.80 -55.29
N ALA A 2 -20.00 19.36 -54.73
CA ALA A 2 -20.14 19.56 -53.27
C ALA A 2 -19.96 18.29 -52.41
N ASN A 3 -20.53 17.14 -52.81
CA ASN A 3 -20.36 15.89 -52.06
C ASN A 3 -18.91 15.40 -51.96
N TYR A 4 -18.10 15.54 -53.02
CA TYR A 4 -16.70 15.10 -52.99
C TYR A 4 -15.83 15.97 -52.06
N ILE A 5 -16.17 17.25 -51.91
CA ILE A 5 -15.50 18.17 -50.98
C ILE A 5 -15.84 17.81 -49.53
N ILE A 6 -17.12 17.50 -49.25
CA ILE A 6 -17.57 17.07 -47.91
C ILE A 6 -16.89 15.75 -47.51
N TRP A 7 -16.83 14.77 -48.41
CA TRP A 7 -16.13 13.50 -48.16
C TRP A 7 -14.62 13.69 -47.97
N GLY A 8 -13.99 14.60 -48.72
CA GLY A 8 -12.57 14.94 -48.53
C GLY A 8 -12.28 15.55 -47.15
N LEU A 9 -13.12 16.49 -46.70
CA LEU A 9 -13.02 17.08 -45.36
C LEU A 9 -13.28 16.06 -44.25
N PHE A 10 -14.26 15.17 -44.44
CA PHE A 10 -14.56 14.10 -43.48
C PHE A 10 -13.39 13.11 -43.33
N ILE A 11 -12.77 12.69 -44.44
CA ILE A 11 -11.60 11.80 -44.41
C ILE A 11 -10.41 12.50 -43.73
N ALA A 12 -10.16 13.78 -44.04
CA ALA A 12 -9.11 14.55 -43.38
C ALA A 12 -9.33 14.65 -41.86
N ALA A 13 -10.58 14.87 -41.42
CA ALA A 13 -10.94 14.90 -40.01
C ALA A 13 -10.72 13.53 -39.33
N LEU A 14 -11.07 12.42 -39.99
CA LEU A 14 -10.83 11.07 -39.48
C LEU A 14 -9.32 10.74 -39.34
N ILE A 15 -8.49 11.15 -40.31
CA ILE A 15 -7.04 10.98 -40.24
C ILE A 15 -6.46 11.79 -39.07
N PHE A 16 -6.91 13.03 -38.89
CA PHE A 16 -6.48 13.89 -37.79
C PHE A 16 -6.88 13.32 -36.42
N LEU A 17 -8.13 12.85 -36.27
CA LEU A 17 -8.60 12.17 -35.07
C LEU A 17 -7.80 10.89 -34.80
N GLY A 18 -7.58 10.06 -35.82
CA GLY A 18 -6.78 8.84 -35.71
C GLY A 18 -5.36 9.11 -35.21
N TYR A 19 -4.69 10.13 -35.75
CA TYR A 19 -3.37 10.56 -35.29
C TYR A 19 -3.39 11.00 -33.81
N PHE A 20 -4.36 11.83 -33.41
CA PHE A 20 -4.47 12.32 -32.05
C PHE A 20 -4.76 11.19 -31.04
N PHE A 21 -5.66 10.27 -31.39
CA PHE A 21 -5.93 9.07 -30.57
C PHE A 21 -4.68 8.20 -30.42
N MET A 22 -3.96 7.94 -31.51
CA MET A 22 -2.76 7.12 -31.48
C MET A 22 -1.64 7.77 -30.66
N LYS A 23 -1.47 9.09 -30.77
CA LYS A 23 -0.54 9.87 -29.94
C LYS A 23 -0.88 9.76 -28.45
N ARG A 24 -2.15 9.98 -28.08
CA ARG A 24 -2.63 9.87 -26.68
C ARG A 24 -2.43 8.46 -26.11
N ILE A 25 -2.68 7.42 -26.91
CA ILE A 25 -2.44 6.03 -26.49
C ILE A 25 -0.95 5.78 -26.24
N ASN A 26 -0.08 6.28 -27.12
CA ASN A 26 1.36 6.09 -26.98
C ASN A 26 1.93 6.84 -25.77
N GLU A 27 1.47 8.08 -25.51
CA GLU A 27 1.83 8.84 -24.31
C GLU A 27 1.38 8.11 -23.03
N GLY A 28 0.16 7.59 -23.00
CA GLY A 28 -0.34 6.80 -21.87
C GLY A 28 0.44 5.49 -21.65
N LYS A 29 0.87 4.82 -22.73
CA LYS A 29 1.75 3.65 -22.63
C LYS A 29 3.13 4.00 -22.09
N ALA A 30 3.73 5.09 -22.56
CA ALA A 30 5.04 5.56 -22.11
C ALA A 30 5.02 5.95 -20.63
N GLN A 31 3.96 6.62 -20.16
CA GLN A 31 3.77 6.95 -18.74
C GLN A 31 3.66 5.69 -17.88
N ARG A 32 2.86 4.70 -18.30
CA ARG A 32 2.74 3.42 -17.59
C ARG A 32 4.07 2.68 -17.53
N GLN A 33 4.82 2.65 -18.64
CA GLN A 33 6.13 2.02 -18.67
C GLN A 33 7.11 2.72 -17.74
N LYS A 34 7.11 4.06 -17.70
CA LYS A 34 7.95 4.83 -16.77
C LYS A 34 7.60 4.53 -15.32
N ALA A 35 6.31 4.50 -14.97
CA ALA A 35 5.84 4.18 -13.62
C ALA A 35 6.23 2.75 -13.19
N LEU A 36 6.14 1.78 -14.11
CA LEU A 36 6.58 0.41 -13.87
C LEU A 36 8.09 0.32 -13.61
N LEU A 37 8.91 1.02 -14.41
CA LEU A 37 10.35 1.04 -14.22
C LEU A 37 10.74 1.68 -12.87
N GLU A 38 10.09 2.79 -12.51
CA GLU A 38 10.31 3.43 -11.21
C GLU A 38 9.89 2.53 -10.04
N TYR A 39 8.78 1.81 -10.19
CA TYR A 39 8.34 0.82 -9.20
C TYR A 39 9.35 -0.31 -9.02
N GLU A 40 9.82 -0.91 -10.11
CA GLU A 40 10.82 -1.99 -10.06
C GLU A 40 12.16 -1.50 -9.50
N GLU A 41 12.61 -0.30 -9.86
CA GLU A 41 13.83 0.30 -9.32
C GLU A 41 13.72 0.50 -7.80
N LYS A 42 12.60 1.02 -7.30
CA LYS A 42 12.35 1.18 -5.87
C LYS A 42 12.22 -0.17 -5.16
N LYS A 43 11.52 -1.13 -5.76
CA LYS A 43 11.39 -2.49 -5.24
C LYS A 43 12.75 -3.13 -5.05
N GLU A 44 13.58 -3.09 -6.09
CA GLU A 44 14.95 -3.61 -6.04
C GLU A 44 15.80 -2.90 -4.98
N LYS A 45 15.74 -1.57 -4.95
CA LYS A 45 16.50 -0.74 -4.00
C LYS A 45 16.15 -1.01 -2.53
N TYR A 46 14.87 -1.24 -2.24
CA TYR A 46 14.35 -1.33 -0.87
C TYR A 46 13.93 -2.74 -0.45
N SER A 47 14.26 -3.76 -1.24
CA SER A 47 13.99 -5.16 -0.86
C SER A 47 14.74 -5.56 0.42
N TYR A 48 15.99 -5.09 0.56
CA TYR A 48 16.78 -5.24 1.77
C TYR A 48 17.13 -3.87 2.34
N LEU A 49 16.83 -3.65 3.62
CA LEU A 49 17.08 -2.38 4.29
C LEU A 49 18.29 -2.52 5.21
N ARG A 50 19.46 -2.07 4.77
CA ARG A 50 20.64 -2.03 5.64
C ARG A 50 20.50 -0.92 6.68
N PRO A 51 21.17 -1.04 7.85
CA PRO A 51 21.26 0.05 8.81
C PRO A 51 21.65 1.37 8.14
N GLY A 52 20.93 2.45 8.46
CA GLY A 52 21.14 3.79 7.89
C GLY A 52 20.42 4.07 6.56
N VAL A 53 19.87 3.08 5.85
CA VAL A 53 19.15 3.30 4.58
C VAL A 53 17.94 4.21 4.79
N LEU A 54 17.17 3.99 5.86
CA LEU A 54 15.99 4.80 6.19
C LEU A 54 16.35 6.23 6.66
N ASP A 55 17.58 6.48 7.11
CA ASP A 55 18.01 7.83 7.54
C ASP A 55 18.27 8.78 6.37
N VAL A 56 18.61 8.22 5.20
CA VAL A 56 18.87 8.96 3.96
C VAL A 56 17.78 8.75 2.91
N CYS A 57 16.78 7.93 3.22
CA CYS A 57 15.63 7.69 2.36
C CYS A 57 14.82 8.99 2.20
N PRO A 58 14.44 9.38 0.96
CA PRO A 58 13.51 10.48 0.77
C PRO A 58 12.22 10.24 1.56
N ARG A 59 11.70 11.27 2.23
CA ARG A 59 10.56 11.10 3.15
C ARG A 59 9.35 10.46 2.46
N GLU A 60 9.10 10.85 1.22
CA GLU A 60 8.04 10.31 0.36
C GLU A 60 8.21 8.83 0.00
N ASP A 61 9.42 8.27 0.13
CA ASP A 61 9.74 6.89 -0.18
C ASP A 61 9.78 6.00 1.06
N VAL A 62 9.82 6.54 2.28
CA VAL A 62 10.03 5.78 3.53
C VAL A 62 9.00 4.65 3.70
N THR A 63 7.71 4.96 3.56
CA THR A 63 6.66 3.94 3.66
C THR A 63 6.76 2.90 2.53
N ALA A 64 7.09 3.34 1.31
CA ALA A 64 7.27 2.41 0.19
C ALA A 64 8.48 1.49 0.43
N ALA A 65 9.56 2.01 1.01
CA ALA A 65 10.74 1.24 1.35
C ALA A 65 10.43 0.14 2.37
N ALA A 66 9.77 0.50 3.47
CA ALA A 66 9.31 -0.47 4.47
C ALA A 66 8.35 -1.51 3.89
N LEU A 67 7.44 -1.09 2.99
CA LEU A 67 6.53 -2.01 2.32
C LEU A 67 7.26 -2.98 1.40
N PHE A 68 8.20 -2.52 0.57
CA PHE A 68 8.96 -3.41 -0.32
C PHE A 68 9.76 -4.46 0.45
N HIS A 69 10.35 -4.07 1.57
CA HIS A 69 10.98 -5.00 2.51
C HIS A 69 10.01 -6.06 3.04
N CYS A 70 8.80 -5.67 3.43
CA CYS A 70 7.76 -6.62 3.86
C CYS A 70 7.32 -7.54 2.71
N MET A 71 7.11 -6.99 1.51
CA MET A 71 6.73 -7.76 0.32
C MET A 71 7.81 -8.75 -0.10
N ARG A 72 9.09 -8.45 0.10
CA ARG A 72 10.16 -9.43 -0.11
C ARG A 72 9.94 -10.67 0.75
N LYS A 73 9.70 -10.51 2.06
CA LYS A 73 9.45 -11.65 2.96
C LYS A 73 8.25 -12.50 2.53
N GLU A 74 7.18 -11.87 2.04
CA GLU A 74 6.05 -12.58 1.43
C GLU A 74 6.47 -13.39 0.20
N ASN A 75 7.32 -12.82 -0.66
CA ASN A 75 7.81 -13.52 -1.85
C ASN A 75 8.78 -14.66 -1.50
N ASP A 76 9.57 -14.51 -0.44
CA ASP A 76 10.54 -15.51 0.02
C ASP A 76 9.83 -16.75 0.63
N ASP A 77 8.78 -16.53 1.43
CA ASP A 77 7.98 -17.60 2.05
C ASP A 77 6.50 -17.20 2.18
N PHE A 78 5.75 -17.35 1.08
CA PHE A 78 4.33 -17.00 1.04
C PHE A 78 3.46 -17.75 2.07
N GLU A 79 3.89 -18.90 2.56
CA GLU A 79 3.12 -19.68 3.54
C GLU A 79 3.34 -19.20 4.98
N HIS A 80 4.55 -18.72 5.31
CA HIS A 80 4.92 -18.35 6.69
C HIS A 80 5.42 -16.90 6.84
N TYR A 81 5.16 -16.03 5.85
CA TYR A 81 5.65 -14.65 5.87
C TYR A 81 5.17 -13.87 7.10
N PHE A 82 3.95 -14.14 7.57
CA PHE A 82 3.38 -13.45 8.72
C PHE A 82 4.16 -13.77 10.00
N GLU A 83 4.57 -15.03 10.19
CA GLU A 83 5.38 -15.48 11.33
C GLU A 83 6.81 -14.91 11.29
N GLN A 84 7.33 -14.63 10.10
CA GLN A 84 8.65 -14.03 9.89
C GLN A 84 8.67 -12.50 10.06
N MET A 85 7.49 -11.86 10.10
CA MET A 85 7.38 -10.43 10.33
C MET A 85 7.38 -10.10 11.82
N ASN A 86 8.14 -9.07 12.19
CA ASN A 86 8.02 -8.45 13.51
C ASN A 86 6.79 -7.54 13.59
N GLU A 87 6.54 -6.97 14.77
CA GLU A 87 5.36 -6.14 15.03
C GLU A 87 5.29 -4.87 14.18
N SER A 88 6.42 -4.24 13.88
CA SER A 88 6.46 -3.04 13.05
C SER A 88 6.23 -3.34 11.58
N GLU A 89 6.78 -4.44 11.09
CA GLU A 89 6.53 -4.96 9.74
C GLU A 89 5.07 -5.36 9.55
N LYS A 90 4.47 -6.08 10.51
CA LYS A 90 3.04 -6.41 10.49
C LYS A 90 2.15 -5.17 10.50
N THR A 91 2.57 -4.11 11.17
CA THR A 91 1.82 -2.84 11.21
C THR A 91 1.79 -2.19 9.82
N VAL A 92 2.96 -2.07 9.16
CA VAL A 92 3.04 -1.53 7.79
C VAL A 92 2.30 -2.42 6.79
N TYR A 93 2.55 -3.73 6.84
CA TYR A 93 1.99 -4.67 5.89
C TYR A 93 0.48 -4.86 6.07
N GLY A 94 -0.02 -4.83 7.31
CA GLY A 94 -1.46 -4.93 7.57
C GLY A 94 -2.24 -3.72 7.03
N ILE A 95 -1.69 -2.50 7.11
CA ILE A 95 -2.27 -1.33 6.44
C ILE A 95 -2.30 -1.55 4.93
N TYR A 96 -1.21 -2.07 4.35
CA TYR A 96 -1.16 -2.40 2.92
C TYR A 96 -2.21 -3.44 2.52
N MET A 97 -2.44 -4.48 3.33
CA MET A 97 -3.46 -5.50 3.08
C MET A 97 -4.87 -4.91 3.07
N ILE A 98 -5.15 -4.00 4.00
CA ILE A 98 -6.43 -3.29 4.04
C ILE A 98 -6.56 -2.39 2.81
N THR A 99 -5.56 -1.58 2.47
CA THR A 99 -5.65 -0.69 1.30
C THR A 99 -5.81 -1.45 -0.01
N THR A 100 -5.13 -2.60 -0.15
CA THR A 100 -5.23 -3.44 -1.35
C THR A 100 -6.63 -4.06 -1.50
N SER A 101 -7.31 -4.35 -0.39
CA SER A 101 -8.71 -4.82 -0.42
C SER A 101 -9.71 -3.78 -0.96
N LEU A 102 -9.31 -2.51 -0.97
CA LEU A 102 -10.06 -1.38 -1.50
C LEU A 102 -9.73 -1.08 -2.97
N GLU A 103 -8.93 -1.92 -3.62
CA GLU A 103 -8.61 -1.80 -5.03
C GLU A 103 -9.36 -2.87 -5.86
N GLY A 104 -9.73 -2.51 -7.09
CA GLY A 104 -10.33 -3.45 -8.04
C GLY A 104 -11.86 -3.45 -8.07
N ARG A 105 -12.43 -4.51 -8.69
CA ARG A 105 -13.84 -4.53 -9.13
C ARG A 105 -14.85 -4.73 -7.99
N ASN A 106 -14.41 -5.30 -6.87
CA ASN A 106 -15.21 -5.55 -5.65
C ASN A 106 -14.52 -4.94 -4.42
N ALA A 107 -13.90 -3.76 -4.60
CA ALA A 107 -13.19 -3.04 -3.56
C ALA A 107 -14.10 -2.71 -2.36
N SER A 108 -13.78 -3.26 -1.19
CA SER A 108 -14.49 -2.94 0.06
C SER A 108 -13.76 -3.51 1.27
N LEU A 109 -14.04 -2.96 2.46
CA LEU A 109 -13.58 -3.58 3.71
C LEU A 109 -14.14 -4.99 3.91
N HIS A 110 -15.31 -5.32 3.34
CA HIS A 110 -15.82 -6.68 3.37
C HIS A 110 -14.84 -7.68 2.71
N SER A 111 -14.22 -7.27 1.59
CA SER A 111 -13.25 -8.08 0.87
C SER A 111 -12.00 -8.38 1.71
N PHE A 112 -11.63 -7.48 2.62
CA PHE A 112 -10.56 -7.72 3.58
C PHE A 112 -10.94 -8.83 4.58
N PHE A 113 -12.16 -8.79 5.16
CA PHE A 113 -12.57 -9.80 6.14
C PHE A 113 -12.79 -11.20 5.52
N LEU A 114 -13.15 -11.26 4.23
CA LEU A 114 -13.36 -12.53 3.53
C LEU A 114 -12.09 -13.18 2.97
N SER A 115 -10.98 -12.44 2.85
CA SER A 115 -9.79 -12.93 2.16
C SER A 115 -8.90 -13.78 3.08
N PRO A 116 -8.50 -15.00 2.66
CA PRO A 116 -7.58 -15.83 3.43
C PRO A 116 -6.21 -15.18 3.68
N ALA A 117 -5.75 -14.32 2.76
CA ALA A 117 -4.45 -13.66 2.89
C ALA A 117 -4.43 -12.62 4.02
N SER A 118 -5.57 -12.00 4.32
CA SER A 118 -5.70 -10.99 5.37
C SER A 118 -6.13 -11.55 6.73
N GLN A 119 -6.58 -12.81 6.80
CA GLN A 119 -6.99 -13.47 8.05
C GLN A 119 -5.99 -13.31 9.21
N PRO A 120 -4.66 -13.49 9.00
CA PRO A 120 -3.68 -13.28 10.08
C PRO A 120 -3.68 -11.86 10.66
N PHE A 121 -4.10 -10.86 9.89
CA PHE A 121 -4.13 -9.46 10.30
C PHE A 121 -5.43 -9.06 11.00
N VAL A 122 -6.54 -9.77 10.77
CA VAL A 122 -7.87 -9.44 11.34
C VAL A 122 -7.84 -9.22 12.87
N PRO A 123 -7.17 -10.06 13.68
CA PRO A 123 -7.14 -9.86 15.13
C PRO A 123 -6.43 -8.58 15.57
N MET A 124 -5.47 -8.08 14.78
CA MET A 124 -4.59 -6.97 15.14
C MET A 124 -4.94 -5.64 14.44
N ILE A 125 -5.95 -5.58 13.58
CA ILE A 125 -6.25 -4.36 12.79
C ILE A 125 -6.51 -3.11 13.62
N VAL A 126 -7.09 -3.26 14.82
CA VAL A 126 -7.32 -2.14 15.74
C VAL A 126 -5.97 -1.62 16.25
N ASP A 127 -5.13 -2.52 16.76
CA ASP A 127 -3.80 -2.19 17.28
C ASP A 127 -2.90 -1.56 16.21
N ILE A 128 -3.04 -1.97 14.93
CA ILE A 128 -2.31 -1.38 13.81
C ILE A 128 -2.59 0.13 13.69
N PHE A 129 -3.86 0.53 13.72
CA PHE A 129 -4.22 1.94 13.61
C PHE A 129 -3.94 2.72 14.90
N GLU A 130 -4.07 2.08 16.07
CA GLU A 130 -3.64 2.66 17.35
C GLU A 130 -2.14 2.97 17.37
N LYS A 131 -1.30 2.04 16.92
CA LYS A 131 0.17 2.19 16.89
C LYS A 131 0.63 3.38 16.05
N ILE A 132 -0.05 3.68 14.95
CA ILE A 132 0.27 4.85 14.11
C ILE A 132 -0.47 6.13 14.56
N GLY A 133 -1.21 6.07 15.68
CA GLY A 133 -1.97 7.20 16.22
C GLY A 133 -3.16 7.62 15.35
N ALA A 134 -3.77 6.69 14.64
CA ALA A 134 -4.96 6.89 13.81
C ALA A 134 -6.22 6.35 14.52
N HIS A 135 -6.51 6.91 15.70
CA HIS A 135 -7.55 6.41 16.61
C HIS A 135 -8.95 6.32 15.99
N GLU A 136 -9.38 7.31 15.20
CA GLU A 136 -10.69 7.26 14.51
C GLU A 136 -10.79 6.08 13.52
N LEU A 137 -9.67 5.73 12.86
CA LEU A 137 -9.62 4.53 12.01
C LEU A 137 -9.61 3.25 12.87
N ALA A 138 -8.98 3.26 14.03
CA ALA A 138 -8.99 2.12 14.95
C ALA A 138 -10.41 1.81 15.44
N ASP A 139 -11.16 2.84 15.84
CA ASP A 139 -12.56 2.72 16.25
C ASP A 139 -13.45 2.21 15.10
N LEU A 140 -13.29 2.78 13.90
CA LEU A 140 -14.01 2.31 12.71
C LEU A 140 -13.72 0.84 12.39
N MET A 141 -12.45 0.44 12.44
CA MET A 141 -12.05 -0.94 12.13
C MET A 141 -12.47 -1.92 13.21
N LYS A 142 -12.54 -1.49 14.48
CA LYS A 142 -13.11 -2.28 15.58
C LYS A 142 -14.58 -2.61 15.30
N ALA A 143 -15.38 -1.60 14.97
CA ALA A 143 -16.78 -1.80 14.63
C ALA A 143 -16.95 -2.64 13.35
N ALA A 144 -16.15 -2.39 12.31
CA ALA A 144 -16.19 -3.18 11.08
C ALA A 144 -15.86 -4.67 11.31
N ARG A 145 -14.91 -4.96 12.23
CA ARG A 145 -14.59 -6.34 12.64
C ARG A 145 -15.75 -6.97 13.40
N ARG A 146 -16.33 -6.25 14.37
CA ARG A 146 -17.50 -6.74 15.12
C ARG A 146 -18.67 -7.06 14.19
N PHE A 147 -18.92 -6.19 13.21
CA PHE A 147 -19.94 -6.42 12.18
C PHE A 147 -19.65 -7.68 11.34
N ALA A 148 -18.38 -7.92 10.99
CA ALA A 148 -17.98 -9.14 10.29
C ALA A 148 -18.23 -10.40 11.12
N GLU A 149 -17.91 -10.36 12.42
CA GLU A 149 -18.15 -11.46 13.37
C GLU A 149 -19.65 -11.77 13.53
N ILE A 150 -20.49 -10.73 13.63
CA ILE A 150 -21.96 -10.88 13.71
C ILE A 150 -22.47 -11.63 12.47
N ILE A 151 -22.02 -11.26 11.28
CA ILE A 151 -22.39 -11.91 10.02
C ILE A 151 -21.87 -13.36 9.96
N GLU A 152 -20.61 -13.60 10.37
CA GLU A 152 -20.01 -14.93 10.35
C GLU A 152 -20.72 -15.90 11.29
N ASN A 153 -21.13 -15.42 12.47
CA ASN A 153 -21.76 -16.23 13.51
C ASN A 153 -23.30 -16.29 13.41
N ASP A 154 -23.92 -15.59 12.46
CA ASP A 154 -25.38 -15.43 12.35
C ASP A 154 -25.99 -14.90 13.68
N GLU A 155 -25.29 -13.95 14.32
CA GLU A 155 -25.74 -13.27 15.54
C GLU A 155 -26.84 -12.24 15.19
N ASP A 156 -27.77 -12.04 16.12
CA ASP A 156 -28.74 -10.95 16.01
C ASP A 156 -27.99 -9.60 16.12
N ASP A 157 -28.20 -8.73 15.13
CA ASP A 157 -27.64 -7.38 15.11
C ASP A 157 -28.30 -6.52 16.21
N ASP A 158 -27.56 -6.27 17.30
CA ASP A 158 -28.00 -5.45 18.43
C ASP A 158 -27.59 -3.99 18.20
N GLU A 159 -28.58 -3.10 18.03
CA GLU A 159 -28.34 -1.66 17.84
C GLU A 159 -27.58 -1.01 19.02
N ASP A 160 -27.58 -1.64 20.20
CA ASP A 160 -26.89 -1.18 21.41
C ASP A 160 -25.52 -1.90 21.64
N ASP A 161 -24.96 -2.58 20.63
CA ASP A 161 -23.65 -3.26 20.75
C ASP A 161 -22.53 -2.24 21.10
N PRO A 162 -21.90 -2.36 22.30
CA PRO A 162 -20.89 -1.41 22.75
C PRO A 162 -19.59 -1.47 21.94
N GLU A 163 -19.34 -2.53 21.18
CA GLU A 163 -18.19 -2.65 20.28
C GLU A 163 -18.42 -1.96 18.94
N MET A 164 -19.68 -1.75 18.54
CA MET A 164 -20.06 -1.02 17.33
C MET A 164 -20.08 0.49 17.54
N GLY A 165 -20.36 0.97 18.75
CA GLY A 165 -20.34 2.40 19.09
C GLY A 165 -21.24 3.24 18.17
N ASP A 166 -20.70 4.35 17.65
CA ASP A 166 -21.43 5.25 16.74
C ASP A 166 -21.71 4.61 15.35
N TYR A 167 -21.16 3.42 15.09
CA TYR A 167 -21.28 2.70 13.82
C TYR A 167 -22.32 1.57 13.85
N SER A 168 -23.17 1.47 14.88
CA SER A 168 -24.15 0.38 15.02
C SER A 168 -25.15 0.24 13.87
N ARG A 169 -25.25 1.25 12.99
CA ARG A 169 -26.13 1.23 11.80
C ARG A 169 -25.40 1.08 10.47
N TYR A 170 -24.08 0.94 10.51
CA TYR A 170 -23.25 0.86 9.31
C TYR A 170 -23.30 -0.53 8.70
N ASN A 171 -23.42 -0.60 7.38
CA ASN A 171 -23.05 -1.79 6.62
C ASN A 171 -21.63 -1.64 6.02
N PHE A 172 -21.10 -2.66 5.38
CA PHE A 172 -19.75 -2.61 4.77
C PHE A 172 -19.56 -1.52 3.72
N THR A 173 -20.61 -1.05 3.04
CA THR A 173 -20.50 0.09 2.12
C THR A 173 -20.27 1.38 2.91
N ASP A 174 -20.98 1.58 4.01
CA ASP A 174 -20.80 2.73 4.90
C ASP A 174 -19.41 2.70 5.54
N PHE A 175 -19.00 1.57 6.10
CA PHE A 175 -17.64 1.37 6.62
C PHE A 175 -16.56 1.67 5.58
N THR A 176 -16.74 1.19 4.35
CA THR A 176 -15.76 1.41 3.27
C THR A 176 -15.66 2.90 2.92
N ASN A 177 -16.78 3.60 2.79
CA ASN A 177 -16.80 5.02 2.45
C ASN A 177 -16.21 5.88 3.57
N GLU A 178 -16.53 5.55 4.82
CA GLU A 178 -15.97 6.24 5.99
C GLU A 178 -14.47 6.01 6.08
N PHE A 179 -14.00 4.77 5.88
CA PHE A 179 -12.57 4.45 5.88
C PHE A 179 -11.80 5.28 4.85
N ILE A 180 -12.28 5.35 3.61
CA ILE A 180 -11.65 6.15 2.54
C ILE A 180 -11.59 7.64 2.92
N THR A 181 -12.65 8.14 3.56
CA THR A 181 -12.73 9.52 4.05
C THR A 181 -11.70 9.76 5.16
N LEU A 182 -11.69 8.91 6.19
CA LEU A 182 -10.79 9.02 7.33
C LEU A 182 -9.32 8.87 6.93
N VAL A 183 -8.98 7.98 5.99
CA VAL A 183 -7.61 7.87 5.45
C VAL A 183 -7.15 9.20 4.85
N SER A 184 -8.04 9.88 4.13
CA SER A 184 -7.75 11.16 3.48
C SER A 184 -7.63 12.32 4.48
N THR A 185 -8.43 12.34 5.55
CA THR A 185 -8.44 13.43 6.54
C THR A 185 -7.40 13.26 7.65
N THR A 186 -7.07 12.02 8.02
CA THR A 186 -6.18 11.68 9.15
C THR A 186 -4.70 11.75 8.78
N ASN A 187 -4.38 11.91 7.49
CA ASN A 187 -3.02 11.90 6.95
C ASN A 187 -2.26 10.61 7.34
N VAL A 188 -2.89 9.45 7.09
CA VAL A 188 -2.38 8.13 7.46
C VAL A 188 -0.98 7.88 6.91
N ASN A 189 -0.69 8.34 5.70
CA ASN A 189 0.62 8.17 5.08
C ASN A 189 1.73 8.85 5.90
N GLU A 190 1.51 10.10 6.34
CA GLU A 190 2.49 10.80 7.18
C GLU A 190 2.65 10.14 8.55
N LYS A 191 1.55 9.68 9.16
CA LYS A 191 1.60 8.92 10.42
C LYS A 191 2.40 7.63 10.28
N LEU A 192 2.17 6.90 9.19
CA LEU A 192 2.89 5.67 8.88
C LEU A 192 4.37 5.93 8.57
N THR A 193 4.67 7.01 7.85
CA THR A 193 6.05 7.47 7.62
C THR A 193 6.76 7.74 8.94
N GLN A 194 6.12 8.46 9.85
CA GLN A 194 6.69 8.74 11.17
C GLN A 194 6.88 7.45 11.99
N TYR A 195 5.88 6.56 11.98
CA TYR A 195 5.97 5.26 12.65
C TYR A 195 7.18 4.45 12.17
N VAL A 196 7.38 4.36 10.85
CA VAL A 196 8.53 3.65 10.26
C VAL A 196 9.86 4.27 10.71
N LEU A 197 9.98 5.61 10.72
CA LEU A 197 11.21 6.27 11.15
C LEU A 197 11.49 6.08 12.64
N ASP A 198 10.45 6.11 13.48
CA ASP A 198 10.56 5.90 14.92
C ASP A 198 10.95 4.44 15.28
N HIS A 199 10.65 3.49 14.39
CA HIS A 199 10.92 2.05 14.54
C HIS A 199 11.89 1.51 13.48
N LYS A 200 12.73 2.37 12.89
CA LYS A 200 13.58 2.03 11.74
C LYS A 200 14.45 0.78 11.93
N GLU A 201 14.92 0.55 13.15
CA GLU A 201 15.77 -0.60 13.51
C GLU A 201 15.06 -1.94 13.32
N ASP A 202 13.72 -1.97 13.45
CA ASP A 202 12.92 -3.18 13.25
C ASP A 202 12.88 -3.60 11.77
N PHE A 203 13.18 -2.68 10.85
CA PHE A 203 13.16 -2.95 9.42
C PHE A 203 14.52 -3.35 8.86
N TYR A 204 15.60 -3.31 9.66
CA TYR A 204 16.93 -3.54 9.15
C TYR A 204 17.31 -5.02 9.01
N ASP A 205 17.85 -5.38 7.85
CA ASP A 205 18.46 -6.68 7.59
C ASP A 205 19.95 -6.65 7.93
N TYR A 206 20.35 -7.51 8.87
CA TYR A 206 21.76 -7.70 9.26
C TYR A 206 22.42 -8.86 8.49
N GLU A 207 21.62 -9.80 8.01
CA GLU A 207 22.06 -10.97 7.24
C GLU A 207 21.41 -10.92 5.86
N ILE A 208 22.18 -10.52 4.84
CA ILE A 208 21.72 -10.41 3.45
C ILE A 208 22.44 -11.51 2.63
N PRO A 209 21.71 -12.36 1.90
CA PRO A 209 22.30 -13.39 1.03
C PRO A 209 23.32 -12.79 0.05
N GLU A 210 24.44 -13.48 -0.18
CA GLU A 210 25.51 -12.98 -1.08
C GLU A 210 25.02 -12.74 -2.50
N GLU A 211 24.03 -13.50 -2.96
CA GLU A 211 23.40 -13.34 -4.27
C GLU A 211 22.58 -12.05 -4.42
N ASP A 212 22.16 -11.47 -3.29
CA ASP A 212 21.42 -10.20 -3.20
C ASP A 212 22.31 -9.03 -2.76
N LEU A 213 23.58 -9.30 -2.41
CA LEU A 213 24.59 -8.27 -2.24
C LEU A 213 24.98 -7.70 -3.60
N LYS A 214 24.22 -6.73 -4.11
CA LYS A 214 24.67 -5.95 -5.26
C LYS A 214 25.84 -5.05 -4.84
N GLU A 215 26.94 -5.10 -5.58
CA GLU A 215 27.99 -4.08 -5.56
C GLU A 215 27.34 -2.74 -5.95
N GLY A 216 27.04 -1.86 -5.00
CA GLY A 216 26.29 -0.65 -5.36
C GLY A 216 25.88 0.33 -4.27
N VAL A 217 26.22 0.10 -3.00
CA VAL A 217 26.30 1.17 -2.02
C VAL A 217 27.68 1.09 -1.42
N GLU A 218 28.65 1.73 -2.08
CA GLU A 218 29.92 2.03 -1.44
C GLU A 218 29.60 2.77 -0.15
N ASN A 219 29.84 2.10 0.98
CA ASN A 219 30.05 2.75 2.27
C ASN A 219 31.18 3.75 2.07
N ASN A 220 30.84 5.01 1.85
CA ASN A 220 31.82 6.08 1.70
C ASN A 220 32.33 6.52 3.09
N GLU A 221 32.69 5.56 3.96
CA GLU A 221 33.20 5.79 5.31
C GLU A 221 34.64 5.30 5.54
N GLU A 222 35.31 4.68 4.57
CA GLU A 222 36.73 4.31 4.71
C GLU A 222 37.60 4.87 3.58
N ARG A 223 37.77 6.20 3.59
CA ARG A 223 38.94 6.82 2.95
C ARG A 223 39.33 8.16 3.57
N ILE A 224 39.38 8.22 4.90
CA ILE A 224 40.08 9.29 5.63
C ILE A 224 40.86 8.64 6.78
N SER A 225 41.92 7.90 6.47
CA SER A 225 42.91 7.49 7.47
C SER A 225 44.32 7.27 6.94
N ASP A 226 44.54 7.26 5.61
CA ASP A 226 45.88 7.08 5.03
C ASP A 226 46.41 8.33 4.31
N GLU A 227 46.29 9.51 4.91
CA GLU A 227 47.06 10.69 4.48
C GLU A 227 47.08 11.82 5.54
N ILE A 228 47.56 11.55 6.77
CA ILE A 228 48.22 12.55 7.66
C ILE A 228 49.36 11.88 8.44
#